data_AF-A0A1I6VVE8-F1
#
_entry.id   AF-A0A1I6VVE8-F1
#
_cell.length_a   1.000
_cell.length_b   1.000
_cell.length_c   1.000
_cell.angle_alpha   90.00
_cell.angle_beta   90.00
_cell.angle_gamma   90.00
#
_symmetry.space_group_name_H-M   'P 1'
#
loop_
_entity.id
_entity.type
_entity.pdbx_description
1 polymer ?
#
loop_
_entity_poly.entity_id
_entity_poly.type
_entity_poly.pdbx_seq_one_letter_code
_entity_poly.pdbx_strand_id
1 'polypeptide(L)' 'MKALIVISGENISDEKMSYLADEDALASIQRIAPNSFLFDLTKSAHVLAALQGYVDKITNTYHIFYFKDEVDVFKLPAKH' A
#
# COMPACT_ATOMS: atom_id res chain seq x y z
N MET A 1 -10.14 -3.11 9.07
CA MET A 1 -10.33 -1.89 8.24
C MET A 1 -9.18 -1.84 7.26
N LYS A 2 -9.46 -1.68 5.96
CA LYS A 2 -8.41 -1.62 4.93
C LYS A 2 -8.24 -0.20 4.41
N ALA A 3 -7.03 0.13 3.95
CA ALA A 3 -6.77 1.39 3.26
C ALA A 3 -5.94 1.14 2.00
N LEU A 4 -6.38 1.69 0.87
CA LEU A 4 -5.62 1.70 -0.37
C LEU A 4 -4.93 3.06 -0.51
N ILE A 5 -3.60 3.05 -0.64
CA ILE A 5 -2.86 4.22 -1.10
C ILE A 5 -2.56 4.07 -2.59
N VAL A 6 -2.74 5.16 -3.34
CA VAL A 6 -2.37 5.28 -4.76
C VAL A 6 -1.43 6.46 -4.89
N ILE A 7 -0.18 6.19 -5.28
CA ILE A 7 0.88 7.19 -5.41
C ILE A 7 0.92 7.66 -6.87
N SER A 8 0.93 8.98 -7.08
CA SER A 8 0.99 9.56 -8.42
C SER A 8 2.43 9.84 -8.83
N GLY A 9 2.77 9.52 -10.07
CA GLY A 9 4.05 9.88 -10.70
C GLY A 9 5.25 9.02 -10.35
N GLU A 10 5.18 8.13 -9.34
CA GLU A 10 6.30 7.28 -8.94
C GLU A 10 5.86 5.86 -8.59
N ASN A 11 6.67 4.88 -9.04
CA ASN A 11 6.54 3.48 -8.63
C ASN A 11 7.43 3.24 -7.42
N ILE A 12 6.92 2.50 -6.45
CA ILE A 12 7.71 2.10 -5.28
C ILE A 12 8.32 0.73 -5.58
N SER A 13 9.62 0.55 -5.39
CA SER A 13 10.25 -0.77 -5.55
C SER A 13 9.93 -1.68 -4.36
N ASP A 14 10.04 -3.00 -4.54
CA ASP A 14 9.83 -3.95 -3.43
C ASP A 14 10.88 -3.75 -2.34
N GLU A 15 12.14 -3.51 -2.69
CA GLU A 15 13.20 -3.15 -1.74
C GLU A 15 12.83 -1.93 -0.89
N LYS A 16 12.22 -0.90 -1.50
CA LYS A 16 11.80 0.30 -0.78
C LYS A 16 10.68 -0.01 0.22
N MET A 17 9.73 -0.85 -0.17
CA MET A 17 8.67 -1.29 0.75
C MET A 17 9.24 -2.12 1.90
N SER A 18 10.20 -2.99 1.65
CA SER A 18 10.88 -3.76 2.70
C SER A 18 11.69 -2.89 3.67
N TYR A 19 12.16 -1.72 3.23
CA TYR A 19 12.77 -0.73 4.14
C TYR A 19 11.77 -0.01 5.04
N LEU A 20 10.50 0.08 4.62
CA LEU A 20 9.44 0.79 5.35
C LEU A 20 8.63 -0.13 6.27
N ALA A 21 8.76 -1.45 6.10
CA ALA A 21 7.92 -2.44 6.75
C ALA A 21 8.75 -3.64 7.22
N ASP A 22 8.58 -4.02 8.49
CA ASP A 22 9.08 -5.29 9.00
C ASP A 22 8.33 -6.48 8.36
N GLU A 23 8.89 -7.68 8.41
CA GLU A 23 8.35 -8.88 7.74
C GLU A 23 6.88 -9.17 8.08
N ASP A 24 6.50 -9.02 9.35
CA ASP A 24 5.11 -9.21 9.80
C ASP A 24 4.15 -8.17 9.21
N ALA A 25 4.62 -6.93 9.02
CA ALA A 25 3.81 -5.87 8.43
C ALA A 25 3.66 -6.06 6.92
N LEU A 26 4.71 -6.51 6.23
CA LEU A 26 4.67 -6.85 4.80
C LEU A 26 3.62 -7.90 4.48
N ALA A 27 3.45 -8.91 5.34
CA ALA A 27 2.41 -9.93 5.17
C ALA A 27 0.97 -9.36 5.20
N SER A 28 0.79 -8.18 5.80
CA SER A 28 -0.50 -7.48 5.87
C SER A 28 -0.69 -6.41 4.79
N ILE A 29 0.27 -6.28 3.87
CA ILE A 29 0.25 -5.30 2.78
C ILE A 29 0.13 -6.04 1.46
N GLN A 30 -0.93 -5.75 0.71
CA GLN A 30 -1.15 -6.29 -0.61
C GLN A 30 -0.79 -5.25 -1.66
N ARG A 31 0.24 -5.52 -2.47
CA ARG A 31 0.51 -4.73 -3.68
C ARG A 31 -0.57 -4.99 -4.72
N ILE A 32 -1.24 -3.92 -5.14
CA ILE A 32 -2.27 -3.92 -6.19
C ILE A 32 -1.63 -3.55 -7.54
N ALA A 33 -0.75 -2.55 -7.54
CA ALA A 33 0.01 -2.09 -8.69
C ALA A 33 1.36 -1.52 -8.21
N PRO A 34 2.33 -1.22 -9.11
CA PRO A 34 3.64 -0.68 -8.72
C PRO A 34 3.60 0.59 -7.84
N ASN A 35 2.51 1.35 -7.92
CA ASN A 35 2.27 2.58 -7.17
C ASN A 35 1.06 2.48 -6.22
N SER A 36 0.46 1.30 -6.05
CA SER A 36 -0.81 1.13 -5.33
C SER A 36 -0.74 -0.04 -4.34
N PHE A 37 -1.04 0.24 -3.08
CA PHE A 37 -0.86 -0.70 -1.97
C PHE A 37 -2.08 -0.69 -1.05
N LEU A 38 -2.60 -1.88 -0.76
CA LEU A 38 -3.72 -2.10 0.15
C LEU A 38 -3.18 -2.58 1.50
N PHE A 39 -3.47 -1.83 2.55
CA PHE A 39 -3.03 -2.07 3.92
C PHE A 39 -4.17 -2.62 4.77
N ASP A 40 -3.89 -3.59 5.62
CA ASP A 40 -4.71 -3.86 6.80
C ASP A 40 -4.27 -2.94 7.94
N LEU A 41 -5.08 -1.92 8.21
CA LEU A 41 -4.75 -0.89 9.21
C LEU A 41 -4.66 -1.44 10.64
N THR A 42 -5.19 -2.64 10.91
CA THR A 42 -5.02 -3.26 12.22
C THR A 42 -3.60 -3.78 12.46
N LYS A 43 -2.82 -3.98 11.39
CA LYS A 43 -1.48 -4.58 11.43
C LYS A 43 -0.39 -3.64 10.90
N SER A 44 -0.69 -2.85 9.86
CA SER A 44 0.30 -2.04 9.12
C SER A 44 -0.02 -0.55 9.02
N ALA A 45 -0.80 0.00 9.96
CA ALA A 45 -1.06 1.45 10.01
C ALA A 45 0.23 2.28 10.14
N HIS A 46 1.23 1.79 10.89
CA HIS A 46 2.52 2.47 11.04
C HIS A 46 3.31 2.51 9.73
N VAL A 47 3.24 1.46 8.90
CA VAL A 47 3.86 1.44 7.57
C VAL A 47 3.16 2.41 6.63
N LEU A 48 1.82 2.49 6.67
CA LEU A 48 1.08 3.48 5.88
C LEU A 48 1.55 4.92 6.21
N ALA A 49 1.73 5.24 7.50
CA ALA A 49 2.24 6.54 7.91
C ALA A 49 3.69 6.78 7.45
N ALA A 50 4.56 5.76 7.53
CA ALA A 50 5.93 5.86 7.03
C ALA A 50 5.97 6.08 5.51
N LEU A 51 5.11 5.40 4.77
CA LEU A 51 4.99 5.56 3.32
C LEU A 51 4.45 6.95 2.94
N GLN A 52 3.47 7.48 3.65
CA GLN A 52 3.01 8.86 3.47
C GLN A 52 4.17 9.86 3.67
N GLY A 53 4.90 9.75 4.79
CA GLY A 53 6.04 10.62 5.06
C GLY A 53 7.20 10.45 4.07
N TYR A 54 7.31 9.30 3.41
CA TYR A 54 8.23 9.13 2.28
C TYR A 54 7.72 9.86 1.04
N VAL A 55 6.46 9.63 0.63
CA VAL A 55 5.86 10.21 -0.57
C VAL A 55 5.80 11.74 -0.49
N ASP A 56 5.57 12.29 0.71
CA ASP A 56 5.60 13.73 0.94
C ASP A 56 6.97 14.37 0.63
N LYS A 57 8.06 13.60 0.77
CA LYS A 57 9.42 14.08 0.46
C LYS A 57 9.76 14.03 -1.03
N ILE A 58 9.09 13.17 -1.80
CA ILE A 58 9.44 12.92 -3.21
C ILE A 58 8.49 13.61 -4.19
N THR A 59 7.16 13.46 -4.00
CA THR A 59 6.18 13.88 -5.00
C THR A 59 4.96 14.59 -4.40
N ASN A 60 4.72 14.50 -3.08
CA ASN A 60 3.56 15.09 -2.38
C ASN A 60 2.18 14.74 -3.00
N THR A 61 2.10 13.73 -3.86
CA THR A 61 0.89 13.47 -4.64
C THR A 61 0.46 12.01 -4.48
N TYR A 62 -0.43 11.76 -3.52
CA TYR A 62 -1.07 10.46 -3.32
C TYR A 62 -2.54 10.61 -2.93
N HIS A 63 -3.29 9.51 -3.09
CA HIS A 63 -4.66 9.38 -2.62
C HIS A 63 -4.77 8.21 -1.66
N ILE A 64 -5.61 8.35 -0.62
CA ILE A 64 -5.92 7.27 0.32
C ILE A 64 -7.42 7.02 0.31
N PHE A 65 -7.80 5.76 0.14
CA PHE A 65 -9.17 5.28 0.20
C PHE A 65 -9.34 4.35 1.40
N TYR A 66 -10.27 4.67 2.29
CA TYR A 66 -10.57 3.87 3.47
C TYR A 66 -11.80 2.99 3.21
N PHE A 67 -11.69 1.71 3.53
CA PHE A 67 -12.76 0.74 3.37
C PHE A 67 -13.23 0.24 4.74
N LYS A 68 -14.52 0.42 5.01
CA LYS A 68 -15.19 -0.05 6.24
C LYS A 68 -15.33 -1.57 6.26
N ASP A 69 -15.65 -2.14 5.10
CA ASP A 69 -15.90 -3.57 4.94
C ASP A 69 -14.68 -4.30 4.34
N GLU A 70 -14.76 -5.62 4.25
CA GLU A 70 -13.76 -6.38 3.50
C GLU A 70 -13.79 -5.99 2.02
N VAL A 71 -12.60 -5.93 1.41
CA VAL A 71 -12.41 -5.52 0.02
C VAL A 71 -12.05 -6.74 -0.81
N ASP A 72 -12.85 -7.00 -1.85
CA ASP A 72 -12.54 -7.97 -2.89
C ASP A 72 -11.50 -7.40 -3.86
N VAL A 73 -10.38 -8.10 -4.02
CA VAL A 73 -9.33 -7.71 -4.95
C VAL A 73 -9.33 -8.63 -6.16
N PHE A 74 -9.76 -8.11 -7.30
CA PHE A 74 -9.74 -8.83 -8.58
C PHE A 74 -8.38 -8.67 -9.27
N LYS A 75 -7.69 -9.79 -9.53
CA LYS A 75 -6.48 -9.82 -10.37
C LYS A 75 -6.83 -10.43 -11.73
N LEU A 76 -6.64 -9.68 -12.82
CA LEU A 76 -6.83 -10.17 -14.19
C LEU A 76 -5.48 -10.52 -14.87
N PRO A 77 -5.44 -11.55 -15.75
CA PRO A 77 -6.51 -12.49 -16.01
C PRO A 77 -6.50 -13.62 -14.96
N ALA A 78 -7.69 -14.04 -14.53
CA ALA A 78 -7.85 -15.24 -13.73
C ALA A 78 -7.27 -16.43 -14.51
N LYS A 79 -6.18 -17.03 -14.02
CA LYS A 79 -5.71 -18.32 -14.55
C LYS A 79 -6.78 -19.34 -14.17
N HIS A 80 -7.56 -19.76 -15.17
CA HIS A 80 -8.39 -20.97 -15.14
C HIS A 80 -7.52 -22.20 -14.89
#